data_AF-A0A7S0BSP0-F1
#
_entry.id   AF-A0A7S0BSP0-F1
#
_cell.length_a   1.000
_cell.length_b   1.000
_cell.length_c   1.000
_cell.angle_alpha   90.00
_cell.angle_beta   90.00
_cell.angle_gamma   90.00
#
_symmetry.space_group_name_H-M   'P 1'
#
loop_
_entity.id
_entity.type
_entity.pdbx_description
1 polymer ?
#
loop_
_entity_poly.entity_id
_entity_poly.type
_entity_poly.pdbx_seq_one_letter_code
_entity_poly.pdbx_strand_id
1 'polypeptide(L)'
;MALSFAEVSGCKKVWEEISRAQSGLAPPGADPGFHAVYGTPGLEDTEMTGDDATYRNQAYDNYMENSLLGDDVRQPPGGQYFPLPVVSRGSLDAIVQAFNENLMGAPGLSRDKIIAELCNNKFAYINNLLEVFTTCEDLEDVEGLQLLYQIFRSIFLLADAETLKHLLSPNKMMDVVGILEYDPEYYSTSTANGEVLLHRHRDFLKNKVEYKAVVPIDDSATLQKIHQNYWINYIKDVILPRTLDDGTLAALSHLIEKNNNDIALHFLTNSSGVSALRDVF
;
A
#
# COMPACT_ATOMS: atom_id res chain seq x y z
N MET A 1 10.13 -15.04 4.43
CA MET A 1 10.61 -15.24 5.81
C MET A 1 10.38 -13.93 6.54
N ALA A 2 9.41 -13.87 7.45
CA ALA A 2 8.97 -12.61 8.06
C ALA A 2 9.94 -12.19 9.18
N LEU A 3 10.38 -10.93 9.16
CA LEU A 3 11.33 -10.35 10.10
C LEU A 3 10.58 -9.84 11.34
N SER A 4 10.72 -10.54 12.48
CA SER A 4 10.26 -10.04 13.77
C SER A 4 11.38 -9.25 14.45
N PHE A 5 11.28 -7.92 14.46
CA PHE A 5 12.20 -7.03 15.19
C PHE A 5 11.81 -6.86 16.67
N ALA A 6 11.12 -7.85 17.25
CA ALA A 6 10.62 -7.78 18.62
C ALA A 6 11.63 -8.30 19.67
N GLU A 7 12.68 -9.03 19.28
CA GLU A 7 13.64 -9.61 20.22
C GLU A 7 15.09 -9.27 19.89
N VAL A 8 15.86 -8.93 20.92
CA VAL A 8 17.32 -8.64 20.89
C VAL A 8 18.12 -9.81 20.28
N SER A 9 17.60 -11.03 20.38
CA SER A 9 18.15 -12.25 19.77
C SER A 9 18.10 -12.25 18.23
N GLY A 10 17.09 -11.58 17.63
CA GLY A 10 16.92 -11.46 16.18
C GLY A 10 17.90 -10.49 15.55
N CYS A 11 18.09 -9.32 16.16
CA CYS A 11 19.04 -8.30 15.70
C CYS A 11 20.49 -8.81 15.71
N LYS A 12 20.85 -9.62 16.71
CA LYS A 12 22.20 -10.19 16.85
C LYS A 12 22.53 -11.18 15.73
N LYS A 13 21.55 -11.96 15.26
CA LYS A 13 21.73 -12.90 14.14
C LYS A 13 21.94 -12.18 12.81
N VAL A 14 21.22 -11.07 12.59
CA VAL A 14 21.38 -10.24 11.39
C VAL A 14 22.76 -9.58 11.38
N TRP A 15 23.23 -9.07 12.53
CA TRP A 15 24.56 -8.47 12.65
C TRP A 15 25.69 -9.47 12.41
N GLU A 16 25.55 -10.72 12.89
CA GLU A 16 26.53 -11.78 12.65
C GLU A 16 26.58 -12.24 11.18
N GLU A 17 25.44 -12.28 10.49
CA GLU A 17 25.36 -12.59 9.05
C GLU A 17 26.02 -11.50 8.18
N ILE A 18 25.75 -10.23 8.49
CA ILE A 18 26.35 -9.08 7.80
C ILE A 18 27.88 -9.05 8.03
N SER A 19 28.32 -9.32 9.25
CA SER A 19 29.75 -9.40 9.59
C SER A 19 30.47 -10.57 8.88
N ARG A 20 29.79 -11.70 8.65
CA ARG A 20 30.35 -12.84 7.88
C ARG A 20 30.47 -12.56 6.40
N ALA A 21 29.45 -11.93 5.81
CA ALA A 21 29.48 -11.56 4.39
C ALA A 21 30.60 -10.55 4.09
N GLN A 22 30.89 -9.66 5.03
CA GLN A 22 31.99 -8.69 4.91
C GLN A 22 33.39 -9.28 5.17
N SER A 23 33.48 -10.40 5.91
CA SER A 23 34.75 -11.08 6.22
C SER A 23 35.08 -12.25 5.30
N GLY A 24 34.19 -12.58 4.35
CA GLY A 24 34.42 -13.58 3.29
C GLY A 24 34.43 -15.04 3.78
N LEU A 25 33.92 -15.31 4.98
CA LEU A 25 33.88 -16.67 5.55
C LEU A 25 32.59 -17.40 5.13
N ALA A 26 32.75 -18.59 4.53
CA ALA A 26 31.65 -19.46 4.15
C ALA A 26 30.90 -20.03 5.37
N PRO A 27 29.60 -20.35 5.25
CA PRO A 27 28.78 -20.83 6.36
C PRO A 27 29.25 -22.20 6.90
N PRO A 28 29.01 -22.50 8.19
CA PRO A 28 29.46 -23.75 8.79
C PRO A 28 28.64 -24.93 8.24
N GLY A 29 29.31 -25.90 7.60
CA GLY A 29 28.69 -27.10 7.04
C GLY A 29 29.05 -27.40 5.58
N ALA A 30 29.83 -26.55 4.90
CA ALA A 30 30.34 -26.85 3.57
C ALA A 30 31.56 -27.78 3.65
N ASP A 31 31.43 -28.98 3.05
CA ASP A 31 32.46 -30.01 2.99
C ASP A 31 33.68 -29.53 2.15
N PRO A 32 34.95 -29.72 2.57
CA PRO A 32 36.12 -29.10 1.96
C PRO A 32 36.64 -29.89 0.75
N GLY A 33 35.75 -30.27 -0.17
CA GLY A 33 36.10 -31.17 -1.28
C GLY A 33 35.29 -31.05 -2.56
N PHE A 34 34.42 -30.05 -2.71
CA PHE A 34 33.62 -29.91 -3.94
C PHE A 34 34.05 -28.69 -4.77
N HIS A 35 34.91 -28.94 -5.74
CA HIS A 35 35.15 -28.05 -6.87
C HIS A 35 33.97 -28.21 -7.84
N ALA A 36 33.03 -27.26 -7.86
CA ALA A 36 31.98 -27.23 -8.89
C ALA A 36 32.36 -26.25 -10.00
N VAL A 37 33.15 -26.78 -10.93
CA VAL A 37 33.31 -26.28 -12.30
C VAL A 37 31.96 -26.40 -13.00
N TYR A 38 31.63 -25.35 -13.75
CA TYR A 38 30.63 -25.28 -14.81
C TYR A 38 30.49 -26.59 -15.61
N GLY A 39 29.26 -27.06 -15.82
CA GLY A 39 28.98 -28.08 -16.81
C GLY A 39 27.68 -28.84 -16.57
N THR A 40 26.60 -28.41 -17.23
CA THR A 40 25.46 -29.26 -17.57
C THR A 40 25.78 -30.10 -18.81
N PRO A 41 25.37 -31.38 -18.88
CA PRO A 41 25.19 -32.08 -20.16
C PRO A 41 23.70 -32.34 -20.47
N GLY A 42 23.24 -31.69 -21.57
CA GLY A 42 22.17 -31.94 -22.57
C GLY A 42 20.96 -32.86 -22.27
N LEU A 43 19.78 -32.71 -22.87
CA LEU A 43 19.28 -32.06 -24.12
C LEU A 43 17.74 -31.82 -23.89
N GLU A 44 16.98 -30.91 -24.48
CA GLU A 44 16.90 -30.39 -25.86
C GLU A 44 16.41 -28.93 -25.91
N ASP A 45 16.66 -28.31 -27.06
CA ASP A 45 16.74 -26.89 -27.34
C ASP A 45 15.41 -26.12 -27.32
N THR A 46 15.40 -24.95 -26.65
CA THR A 46 14.86 -23.72 -27.24
C THR A 46 15.51 -22.51 -26.55
N GLU A 47 16.28 -21.73 -27.31
CA GLU A 47 17.02 -20.55 -26.85
C GLU A 47 16.10 -19.44 -26.36
N MET A 48 16.27 -18.99 -25.10
CA MET A 48 15.87 -17.66 -24.63
C MET A 48 16.86 -17.22 -23.54
N THR A 49 17.68 -16.23 -23.86
CA THR A 49 18.66 -15.59 -22.97
C THR A 49 18.00 -14.44 -22.20
N GLY A 50 18.27 -14.30 -20.90
CA GLY A 50 17.98 -13.08 -20.12
C GLY A 50 17.57 -13.30 -18.67
N ASP A 51 18.24 -12.60 -17.74
CA ASP A 51 18.05 -12.60 -16.28
C ASP A 51 16.60 -12.31 -15.82
N ASP A 52 16.01 -13.23 -15.04
CA ASP A 52 14.58 -13.22 -14.63
C ASP A 52 14.27 -12.30 -13.42
N ALA A 53 15.28 -11.88 -12.64
CA ALA A 53 15.06 -11.01 -11.49
C ALA A 53 14.96 -9.51 -11.87
N THR A 54 15.61 -9.12 -12.96
CA THR A 54 15.62 -7.74 -13.49
C THR A 54 14.38 -7.47 -14.33
N TYR A 55 13.83 -8.49 -14.99
CA TYR A 55 12.63 -8.36 -15.83
C TYR A 55 11.38 -8.00 -15.03
N ARG A 56 11.24 -8.51 -13.80
CA ARG A 56 10.05 -8.23 -13.00
C ARG A 56 10.02 -6.79 -12.49
N ASN A 57 11.17 -6.20 -12.14
CA ASN A 57 11.25 -4.79 -11.73
C ASN A 57 11.23 -3.85 -12.94
N GLN A 58 11.92 -4.18 -14.04
CA GLN A 58 11.88 -3.39 -15.26
C GLN A 58 10.50 -3.38 -15.91
N ALA A 59 9.72 -4.47 -15.87
CA ALA A 59 8.38 -4.47 -16.42
C ALA A 59 7.50 -3.42 -15.73
N TYR A 60 7.49 -3.37 -14.40
CA TYR A 60 6.70 -2.38 -13.66
C TYR A 60 7.25 -0.96 -13.77
N ASP A 61 8.57 -0.78 -13.74
CA ASP A 61 9.20 0.53 -13.94
C ASP A 61 8.91 1.07 -15.36
N ASN A 62 8.97 0.21 -16.40
CA ASN A 62 8.62 0.58 -17.77
C ASN A 62 7.13 0.87 -17.96
N TYR A 63 6.23 0.23 -17.19
CA TYR A 63 4.81 0.56 -17.18
C TYR A 63 4.55 1.93 -16.52
N MET A 64 5.28 2.28 -15.45
CA MET A 64 5.19 3.62 -14.86
C MET A 64 5.85 4.70 -15.72
N GLU A 65 7.00 4.43 -16.33
CA GLU A 65 7.76 5.41 -17.10
C GLU A 65 7.09 5.72 -18.46
N ASN A 66 6.48 4.73 -19.11
CA ASN A 66 5.64 4.96 -20.30
C ASN A 66 4.32 5.69 -19.98
N SER A 67 3.87 5.67 -18.72
CA SER A 67 2.70 6.43 -18.29
C SER A 67 3.01 7.91 -17.99
N LEU A 68 4.28 8.31 -17.97
CA LEU A 68 4.75 9.66 -17.65
C LEU A 68 5.18 10.47 -18.89
N LEU A 69 5.26 9.85 -20.07
CA LEU A 69 5.49 10.55 -21.34
C LEU A 69 4.16 10.86 -22.04
N GLY A 70 3.53 11.95 -21.59
CA GLY A 70 2.48 12.61 -22.37
C GLY A 70 3.09 13.41 -23.52
N ASP A 71 2.72 13.09 -24.76
CA ASP A 71 2.04 14.02 -25.68
C ASP A 71 1.73 13.32 -27.02
N ASP A 72 0.50 12.81 -27.15
CA ASP A 72 -0.40 13.18 -28.26
C ASP A 72 -1.77 12.56 -27.95
N VAL A 73 -2.71 13.41 -27.51
CA VAL A 73 -4.11 13.05 -27.27
C VAL A 73 -4.77 12.72 -28.60
N ARG A 74 -4.64 11.47 -29.05
CA ARG A 74 -5.54 10.88 -30.04
C ARG A 74 -6.81 10.42 -29.31
N GLN A 75 -7.81 11.30 -29.23
CA GLN A 75 -9.17 10.89 -28.88
C GLN A 75 -9.67 9.87 -29.92
N PRO A 76 -10.07 8.65 -29.53
CA PRO A 76 -10.85 7.81 -30.42
C PRO A 76 -12.25 8.43 -30.59
N PRO A 77 -12.79 8.51 -31.82
CA PRO A 77 -14.13 9.06 -32.03
C PRO A 77 -15.18 8.04 -31.55
N GLY A 78 -16.01 8.43 -30.58
CA GLY A 78 -17.33 7.82 -30.37
C GLY A 78 -17.55 6.92 -29.14
N GLY A 79 -16.63 6.87 -28.17
CA GLY A 79 -16.93 6.21 -26.89
C GLY A 79 -17.82 7.10 -26.01
N GLN A 80 -19.05 6.69 -25.71
CA GLN A 80 -19.87 7.38 -24.70
C GLN A 80 -19.07 7.45 -23.38
N TYR A 81 -18.73 8.67 -22.97
CA TYR A 81 -18.17 8.95 -21.66
C TYR A 81 -19.34 8.88 -20.67
N PHE A 82 -19.32 7.90 -19.78
CA PHE A 82 -20.26 7.83 -18.67
C PHE A 82 -19.51 8.31 -17.42
N PRO A 83 -19.77 9.54 -16.95
CA PRO A 83 -19.12 10.09 -15.77
C PRO A 83 -19.57 9.33 -14.52
N LEU A 84 -18.69 9.26 -13.51
CA LEU A 84 -19.10 8.85 -12.17
C LEU A 84 -20.23 9.78 -11.67
N PRO A 85 -21.22 9.28 -10.91
CA PRO A 85 -22.26 10.12 -10.34
C PRO A 85 -21.67 11.23 -9.46
N VAL A 86 -22.32 12.40 -9.42
CA VAL A 86 -21.88 13.51 -8.57
C VAL A 86 -21.88 13.09 -7.10
N VAL A 87 -20.80 13.39 -6.39
CA VAL A 87 -20.67 13.05 -4.96
C VAL A 87 -21.67 13.84 -4.12
N SER A 88 -22.55 13.12 -3.43
CA SER A 88 -23.47 13.64 -2.44
C SER A 88 -23.95 12.48 -1.57
N ARG A 89 -24.52 12.77 -0.38
CA ARG A 89 -25.10 11.72 0.47
C ARG A 89 -26.17 10.89 -0.24
N GLY A 90 -27.04 11.54 -1.02
CA GLY A 90 -28.14 10.88 -1.74
C GLY A 90 -27.72 10.10 -3.00
N SER A 91 -26.45 10.16 -3.39
CA SER A 91 -25.93 9.46 -4.59
C SER A 91 -24.97 8.33 -4.27
N LEU A 92 -24.69 8.04 -2.99
CA LEU A 92 -23.73 7.02 -2.58
C LEU A 92 -24.06 5.63 -3.18
N ASP A 93 -25.32 5.21 -3.17
CA ASP A 93 -25.76 3.96 -3.83
C ASP A 93 -25.44 3.93 -5.32
N ALA A 94 -25.73 5.03 -6.03
CA ALA A 94 -25.45 5.13 -7.46
C ALA A 94 -23.94 5.05 -7.73
N ILE A 95 -23.11 5.61 -6.82
CA ILE A 95 -21.65 5.53 -6.92
C ILE A 95 -21.20 4.08 -6.69
N VAL A 96 -21.71 3.39 -5.66
CA VAL A 96 -21.42 1.97 -5.43
C VAL A 96 -21.78 1.13 -6.65
N GLN A 97 -22.97 1.34 -7.24
CA GLN A 97 -23.39 0.67 -8.47
C GLN A 97 -22.42 0.93 -9.63
N ALA A 98 -22.03 2.19 -9.84
CA ALA A 98 -21.06 2.55 -10.87
C ALA A 98 -19.72 1.82 -10.68
N PHE A 99 -19.19 1.72 -9.44
CA PHE A 99 -17.95 0.97 -9.17
C PHE A 99 -18.11 -0.54 -9.40
N ASN A 100 -19.24 -1.13 -9.00
CA ASN A 100 -19.50 -2.57 -9.14
C ASN A 100 -19.66 -3.00 -10.59
N GLU A 101 -20.38 -2.23 -11.42
CA GLU A 101 -20.53 -2.49 -12.86
C GLU A 101 -19.17 -2.60 -13.57
N ASN A 102 -18.16 -1.86 -13.08
CA ASN A 102 -16.82 -1.86 -13.64
C ASN A 102 -15.98 -3.07 -13.22
N LEU A 103 -16.11 -3.49 -11.97
CA LEU A 103 -15.46 -4.70 -11.46
C LEU A 103 -15.97 -5.97 -12.15
N MET A 104 -17.20 -5.92 -12.71
CA MET A 104 -17.82 -7.02 -13.45
C MET A 104 -17.53 -7.02 -14.96
N GLY A 105 -16.68 -6.12 -15.45
CA GLY A 105 -16.28 -6.09 -16.87
C GLY A 105 -17.38 -5.60 -17.82
N ALA A 106 -18.33 -4.79 -17.35
CA ALA A 106 -19.37 -4.23 -18.18
C ALA A 106 -18.79 -3.27 -19.25
N PRO A 107 -19.32 -3.28 -20.48
CA PRO A 107 -18.84 -2.39 -21.55
C PRO A 107 -19.30 -0.95 -21.30
N GLY A 108 -18.41 -0.08 -20.80
CA GLY A 108 -18.68 1.37 -20.69
C GLY A 108 -17.65 2.17 -19.90
N LEU A 109 -17.26 1.70 -18.71
CA LEU A 109 -16.26 2.31 -17.84
C LEU A 109 -15.09 1.34 -17.68
N SER A 110 -14.01 1.60 -18.41
CA SER A 110 -12.75 0.92 -18.13
C SER A 110 -12.18 1.40 -16.80
N ARG A 111 -11.48 0.50 -16.09
CA ARG A 111 -10.70 0.80 -14.88
C ARG A 111 -9.93 2.14 -15.01
N ASP A 112 -9.30 2.36 -16.15
CA ASP A 112 -8.51 3.57 -16.43
C ASP A 112 -9.34 4.86 -16.45
N LYS A 113 -10.60 4.81 -16.92
CA LYS A 113 -11.47 6.00 -16.90
C LYS A 113 -11.87 6.39 -15.48
N ILE A 114 -12.11 5.40 -14.61
CA ILE A 114 -12.39 5.65 -13.18
C ILE A 114 -11.17 6.28 -12.53
N ILE A 115 -9.99 5.68 -12.73
CA ILE A 115 -8.73 6.21 -12.20
C ILE A 115 -8.50 7.65 -12.68
N ALA A 116 -8.70 7.91 -13.98
CA ALA A 116 -8.58 9.25 -14.53
C ALA A 116 -9.54 10.24 -13.86
N GLU A 117 -10.80 9.86 -13.63
CA GLU A 117 -11.78 10.70 -12.92
C GLU A 117 -11.41 10.92 -11.45
N LEU A 118 -10.93 9.88 -10.75
CA LEU A 118 -10.48 9.95 -9.37
C LEU A 118 -9.25 10.84 -9.20
N CYS A 119 -8.34 10.85 -10.17
CA CYS A 119 -7.15 11.70 -10.19
C CYS A 119 -7.42 13.12 -10.69
N ASN A 120 -8.57 13.35 -11.35
CA ASN A 120 -8.92 14.65 -11.92
C ASN A 120 -9.04 15.74 -10.84
N ASN A 121 -8.77 16.98 -11.23
CA ASN A 121 -8.90 18.17 -10.39
C ASN A 121 -8.30 18.01 -8.97
N LYS A 122 -7.07 17.49 -8.88
CA LYS A 122 -6.36 17.23 -7.61
C LYS A 122 -7.14 16.31 -6.66
N PHE A 123 -7.67 15.23 -7.21
CA PHE A 123 -8.47 14.24 -6.48
C PHE A 123 -9.74 14.81 -5.84
N ALA A 124 -10.38 15.78 -6.51
CA ALA A 124 -11.60 16.43 -6.00
C ALA A 124 -12.70 15.42 -5.66
N TYR A 125 -12.86 14.36 -6.46
CA TYR A 125 -13.86 13.34 -6.21
C TYR A 125 -13.64 12.60 -4.88
N ILE A 126 -12.40 12.17 -4.60
CA ILE A 126 -12.03 11.51 -3.34
C ILE A 126 -12.21 12.48 -2.16
N ASN A 127 -11.79 13.74 -2.32
CA ASN A 127 -11.92 14.73 -1.25
C ASN A 127 -13.40 15.01 -0.91
N ASN A 128 -14.26 15.13 -1.91
CA ASN A 128 -15.70 15.30 -1.69
C ASN A 128 -16.32 14.09 -0.98
N LEU A 129 -15.84 12.87 -1.25
CA LEU A 129 -16.30 11.68 -0.52
C LEU A 129 -15.90 11.72 0.96
N LEU A 130 -14.70 12.24 1.28
CA LEU A 130 -14.25 12.44 2.67
C LEU A 130 -15.08 13.52 3.40
N GLU A 131 -15.50 14.57 2.69
CA GLU A 131 -16.42 15.58 3.24
C GLU A 131 -17.81 14.99 3.53
N VAL A 132 -18.31 14.15 2.61
CA VAL A 132 -19.55 13.39 2.82
C VAL A 132 -19.42 12.43 4.00
N PHE A 133 -18.28 11.74 4.14
CA PHE A 133 -17.99 10.89 5.30
C PHE A 133 -18.11 11.66 6.61
N THR A 134 -17.44 12.81 6.72
CA THR A 134 -17.52 13.67 7.92
C THR A 134 -18.97 14.01 8.24
N THR A 135 -19.76 14.38 7.23
CA THR A 135 -21.18 14.70 7.40
C THR A 135 -22.01 13.49 7.83
N CYS A 136 -21.73 12.31 7.30
CA CYS A 136 -22.42 11.08 7.69
C CYS A 136 -22.06 10.67 9.12
N GLU A 137 -20.81 10.84 9.56
CA GLU A 137 -20.41 10.59 10.95
C GLU A 137 -21.12 11.53 11.92
N ASP A 138 -21.16 12.82 11.62
CA ASP A 138 -21.82 13.84 12.45
C ASP A 138 -23.32 13.59 12.63
N LEU A 139 -23.95 12.94 11.64
CA LEU A 139 -25.38 12.61 11.63
C LEU A 139 -25.68 11.18 12.07
N GLU A 140 -24.66 10.40 12.45
CA GLU A 140 -24.77 8.97 12.77
C GLU A 140 -25.47 8.18 11.64
N ASP A 141 -25.23 8.58 10.38
CA ASP A 141 -25.81 7.98 9.17
C ASP A 141 -25.08 6.69 8.78
N VAL A 142 -25.36 5.62 9.52
CA VAL A 142 -24.73 4.30 9.37
C VAL A 142 -24.82 3.76 7.93
N GLU A 143 -25.98 3.92 7.28
CA GLU A 143 -26.18 3.44 5.92
C GLU A 143 -25.23 4.16 4.95
N GLY A 144 -25.13 5.49 5.05
CA GLY A 144 -24.16 6.27 4.28
C GLY A 144 -22.71 5.85 4.54
N LEU A 145 -22.36 5.57 5.81
CA LEU A 145 -21.02 5.15 6.20
C LEU A 145 -20.65 3.76 5.64
N GLN A 146 -21.59 2.84 5.62
CA GLN A 146 -21.43 1.52 5.00
C GLN A 146 -21.31 1.59 3.47
N LEU A 147 -22.01 2.52 2.82
CA LEU A 147 -21.84 2.77 1.38
C LEU A 147 -20.46 3.38 1.10
N LEU A 148 -20.01 4.33 1.92
CA LEU A 148 -18.66 4.90 1.82
C LEU A 148 -17.57 3.84 2.01
N TYR A 149 -17.73 2.90 2.95
CA TYR A 149 -16.84 1.74 3.08
C TYR A 149 -16.72 0.99 1.75
N GLN A 150 -17.84 0.65 1.10
CA GLN A 150 -17.83 -0.08 -0.17
C GLN A 150 -17.15 0.71 -1.29
N ILE A 151 -17.38 2.02 -1.36
CA ILE A 151 -16.72 2.90 -2.34
C ILE A 151 -15.21 2.90 -2.12
N PHE A 152 -14.74 3.15 -0.90
CA PHE A 152 -13.31 3.22 -0.60
C PHE A 152 -12.63 1.86 -0.79
N ARG A 153 -13.28 0.77 -0.39
CA ARG A 153 -12.82 -0.60 -0.71
C ARG A 153 -12.61 -0.79 -2.21
N SER A 154 -13.57 -0.34 -3.03
CA SER A 154 -13.45 -0.43 -4.49
C SER A 154 -12.30 0.43 -5.03
N ILE A 155 -12.10 1.62 -4.47
CA ILE A 155 -10.97 2.49 -4.82
C ILE A 155 -9.62 1.82 -4.48
N PHE A 156 -9.49 1.18 -3.30
CA PHE A 156 -8.29 0.43 -2.94
C PHE A 156 -8.00 -0.69 -3.95
N LEU A 157 -9.03 -1.43 -4.38
CA LEU A 157 -8.92 -2.53 -5.36
C LEU A 157 -8.64 -2.06 -6.80
N LEU A 158 -8.67 -0.75 -7.07
CA LEU A 158 -8.09 -0.19 -8.29
C LEU A 158 -6.57 -0.26 -8.31
N ALA A 159 -5.92 -0.56 -7.17
CA ALA A 159 -4.48 -0.72 -7.02
C ALA A 159 -3.65 0.38 -7.72
N ASP A 160 -4.23 1.56 -7.90
CA ASP A 160 -3.61 2.66 -8.62
C ASP A 160 -2.68 3.43 -7.69
N ALA A 161 -1.44 3.66 -8.14
CA ALA A 161 -0.40 4.20 -7.29
C ALA A 161 -0.71 5.63 -6.81
N GLU A 162 -1.23 6.49 -7.68
CA GLU A 162 -1.52 7.89 -7.33
C GLU A 162 -2.73 7.99 -6.40
N THR A 163 -3.76 7.22 -6.69
CA THR A 163 -4.95 7.10 -5.84
C THR A 163 -4.59 6.59 -4.44
N LEU A 164 -3.81 5.50 -4.34
CA LEU A 164 -3.37 4.96 -3.06
C LEU A 164 -2.48 5.95 -2.29
N LYS A 165 -1.53 6.63 -2.96
CA LYS A 165 -0.71 7.68 -2.33
C LYS A 165 -1.57 8.80 -1.75
N HIS A 166 -2.59 9.23 -2.48
CA HIS A 166 -3.50 10.29 -2.02
C HIS A 166 -4.32 9.84 -0.82
N LEU A 167 -4.93 8.64 -0.86
CA LEU A 167 -5.69 8.07 0.26
C LEU A 167 -4.83 7.91 1.51
N LEU A 168 -3.61 7.39 1.33
CA LEU A 168 -2.68 7.05 2.40
C LEU A 168 -1.80 8.24 2.80
N SER A 169 -2.15 9.45 2.38
CA SER A 169 -1.44 10.67 2.78
C SER A 169 -1.69 10.97 4.27
N PRO A 170 -0.69 11.53 5.01
CA PRO A 170 -0.82 11.75 6.45
C PRO A 170 -2.04 12.55 6.88
N ASN A 171 -2.50 13.49 6.04
CA ASN A 171 -3.66 14.33 6.33
C ASN A 171 -5.01 13.63 6.10
N LYS A 172 -5.05 12.50 5.40
CA LYS A 172 -6.29 11.75 5.10
C LYS A 172 -6.35 10.40 5.80
N MET A 173 -5.21 9.92 6.30
CA MET A 173 -5.07 8.59 6.89
C MET A 173 -6.15 8.30 7.92
N MET A 174 -6.41 9.24 8.84
CA MET A 174 -7.39 9.01 9.90
C MET A 174 -8.81 8.95 9.34
N ASP A 175 -9.18 9.78 8.38
CA ASP A 175 -10.53 9.74 7.78
C ASP A 175 -10.72 8.45 6.98
N VAL A 176 -9.70 8.03 6.23
CA VAL A 176 -9.71 6.75 5.51
C VAL A 176 -9.85 5.58 6.48
N VAL A 177 -9.06 5.54 7.56
CA VAL A 177 -9.21 4.49 8.59
C VAL A 177 -10.62 4.53 9.18
N GLY A 178 -11.17 5.72 9.44
CA GLY A 178 -12.53 5.90 9.95
C GLY A 178 -13.60 5.31 9.04
N ILE A 179 -13.50 5.55 7.73
CA ILE A 179 -14.37 4.91 6.74
C ILE A 179 -14.26 3.39 6.81
N LEU A 180 -13.05 2.86 6.94
CA LEU A 180 -12.82 1.42 7.01
C LEU A 180 -13.33 0.76 8.31
N GLU A 181 -13.70 1.52 9.34
CA GLU A 181 -14.34 0.97 10.56
C GLU A 181 -15.76 0.46 10.28
N TYR A 182 -16.44 0.97 9.24
CA TYR A 182 -17.85 0.70 8.94
C TYR A 182 -18.06 -0.46 7.95
N ASP A 183 -17.23 -1.50 8.03
CA ASP A 183 -17.41 -2.72 7.26
C ASP A 183 -18.80 -3.35 7.57
N PRO A 184 -19.70 -3.51 6.58
CA PRO A 184 -21.03 -4.09 6.79
C PRO A 184 -20.99 -5.50 7.38
N GLU A 185 -19.94 -6.29 7.09
CA GLU A 185 -19.79 -7.66 7.59
C GLU A 185 -19.62 -7.71 9.11
N TYR A 186 -18.95 -6.70 9.69
CA TYR A 186 -18.72 -6.63 11.14
C TYR A 186 -19.75 -5.74 11.84
N TYR A 187 -20.13 -4.61 11.23
CA TYR A 187 -21.09 -3.68 11.83
C TYR A 187 -22.48 -4.33 12.03
N SER A 188 -22.86 -5.29 11.18
CA SER A 188 -24.14 -5.99 11.33
C SER A 188 -24.10 -7.10 12.39
N THR A 189 -22.92 -7.43 12.93
CA THR A 189 -22.78 -8.46 13.97
C THR A 189 -22.94 -7.85 15.36
N SER A 190 -23.99 -8.28 16.05
CA SER A 190 -24.22 -7.90 17.44
C SER A 190 -23.46 -8.84 18.37
N THR A 191 -22.87 -8.27 19.42
CA THR A 191 -22.30 -9.02 20.53
C THR A 191 -23.41 -9.70 21.34
N ALA A 192 -23.04 -10.61 22.25
CA ALA A 192 -24.00 -11.27 23.15
C ALA A 192 -24.81 -10.29 24.02
N ASN A 193 -24.32 -9.05 24.19
CA ASN A 193 -24.99 -7.95 24.89
C ASN A 193 -25.78 -6.99 23.97
N GLY A 194 -25.90 -7.30 22.67
CA GLY A 194 -26.69 -6.51 21.72
C GLY A 194 -26.01 -5.25 21.20
N GLU A 195 -24.70 -5.09 21.42
CA GLU A 195 -23.92 -3.98 20.90
C GLU A 195 -23.38 -4.31 19.51
N VAL A 196 -23.39 -3.32 18.62
CA VAL A 196 -22.79 -3.45 17.29
C VAL A 196 -21.27 -3.55 17.43
N LEU A 197 -20.66 -4.54 16.77
CA LEU A 197 -19.20 -4.64 16.65
C LEU A 197 -18.66 -3.57 15.70
N LEU A 198 -18.25 -2.44 16.27
CA LEU A 198 -17.49 -1.40 15.58
C LEU A 198 -16.02 -1.46 16.03
N HIS A 199 -15.12 -1.73 15.09
CA HIS A 199 -13.69 -1.72 15.38
C HIS A 199 -13.17 -0.28 15.44
N ARG A 200 -12.81 0.19 16.65
CA ARG A 200 -12.31 1.56 16.89
C ARG A 200 -10.82 1.70 16.53
N HIS A 201 -10.48 1.45 15.27
CA HIS A 201 -9.13 1.54 14.72
C HIS A 201 -8.52 2.93 14.86
N ARG A 202 -9.26 4.02 14.59
CA ARG A 202 -8.78 5.40 14.77
C ARG A 202 -8.40 5.67 16.22
N ASP A 203 -9.21 5.23 17.17
CA ASP A 203 -8.92 5.43 18.59
C ASP A 203 -7.68 4.65 19.03
N PHE A 204 -7.52 3.42 18.52
CA PHE A 204 -6.30 2.64 18.75
C PHE A 204 -5.07 3.37 18.19
N LEU A 205 -5.11 3.76 16.91
CA LEU A 205 -3.99 4.42 16.23
C LEU A 205 -3.63 5.78 16.84
N LYS A 206 -4.62 6.54 17.34
CA LYS A 206 -4.40 7.86 17.95
C LYS A 206 -3.97 7.78 19.42
N ASN A 207 -4.57 6.88 20.19
CA ASN A 207 -4.46 6.91 21.66
C ASN A 207 -3.67 5.75 22.28
N LYS A 208 -3.36 4.70 21.50
CA LYS A 208 -2.70 3.48 22.00
C LYS A 208 -1.36 3.20 21.33
N VAL A 209 -1.11 3.77 20.16
CA VAL A 209 0.15 3.59 19.44
C VAL A 209 1.16 4.64 19.88
N GLU A 210 2.30 4.19 20.36
CA GLU A 210 3.43 5.05 20.73
C GLU A 210 4.59 4.84 19.77
N TYR A 211 5.11 5.93 19.22
CA TYR A 211 6.35 5.89 18.45
C TYR A 211 7.56 5.84 19.40
N LYS A 212 8.43 4.87 19.17
CA LYS A 212 9.66 4.68 19.93
C LYS A 212 10.85 4.71 18.97
N ALA A 213 11.59 5.81 19.00
CA ALA A 213 12.79 5.98 18.20
C ALA A 213 13.98 5.32 18.91
N VAL A 214 14.72 4.48 18.18
CA VAL A 214 16.01 3.92 18.65
C VAL A 214 17.19 4.85 18.32
N VAL A 215 17.03 5.71 17.32
CA VAL A 215 17.97 6.72 16.87
C VAL A 215 17.19 8.03 16.69
N PRO A 216 17.74 9.20 17.07
CA PRO A 216 17.08 10.48 16.82
C PRO A 216 16.79 10.71 15.34
N ILE A 217 15.58 11.15 15.02
CA ILE A 217 15.14 11.51 13.66
C ILE A 217 14.58 12.92 13.71
N ASP A 218 15.39 13.89 13.30
CA ASP A 218 15.01 15.30 13.32
C ASP A 218 14.26 15.74 12.05
N ASP A 219 14.43 15.01 10.94
CA ASP A 219 13.74 15.30 9.70
C ASP A 219 12.27 14.85 9.76
N SER A 220 11.37 15.84 9.77
CA SER A 220 9.93 15.60 9.81
C SER A 220 9.42 14.82 8.60
N ALA A 221 10.05 14.94 7.42
CA ALA A 221 9.62 14.21 6.23
C ALA A 221 9.92 12.71 6.35
N THR A 222 11.11 12.37 6.84
CA THR A 222 11.51 10.99 7.16
C THR A 222 10.62 10.41 8.25
N LEU A 223 10.34 11.16 9.32
CA LEU A 223 9.45 10.71 10.39
C LEU A 223 8.03 10.42 9.87
N GLN A 224 7.49 11.28 9.00
CA GLN A 224 6.19 11.05 8.36
C GLN A 224 6.15 9.75 7.55
N LYS A 225 7.21 9.41 6.81
CA LYS A 225 7.29 8.15 6.06
C LYS A 225 7.31 6.93 6.98
N ILE A 226 7.95 7.02 8.14
CA ILE A 226 7.95 5.95 9.15
C ILE A 226 6.53 5.71 9.67
N HIS A 227 5.81 6.78 10.05
CA HIS A 227 4.42 6.68 10.48
C HIS A 227 3.52 6.15 9.37
N GLN A 228 3.72 6.64 8.14
CA GLN A 228 2.97 6.18 6.98
C GLN A 228 3.17 4.68 6.76
N ASN A 229 4.39 4.16 6.85
CA ASN A 229 4.66 2.73 6.75
C ASN A 229 3.93 1.92 7.84
N TYR A 230 3.89 2.42 9.07
CA TYR A 230 3.12 1.78 10.13
C TYR A 230 1.63 1.72 9.78
N TRP A 231 1.04 2.83 9.33
CA TRP A 231 -0.37 2.88 8.98
C TRP A 231 -0.72 2.00 7.77
N ILE A 232 0.12 1.99 6.73
CA ILE A 232 -0.08 1.12 5.57
C ILE A 232 -0.06 -0.36 6.00
N ASN A 233 0.92 -0.77 6.82
CA ASN A 233 0.95 -2.13 7.34
C ASN A 233 -0.27 -2.43 8.22
N TYR A 234 -0.73 -1.49 9.03
CA TYR A 234 -1.94 -1.67 9.84
C TYR A 234 -3.19 -1.88 8.98
N ILE A 235 -3.38 -1.07 7.94
CA ILE A 235 -4.49 -1.26 6.98
C ILE A 235 -4.39 -2.62 6.30
N LYS A 236 -3.20 -2.98 5.82
CA LYS A 236 -2.93 -4.22 5.09
C LYS A 236 -3.15 -5.48 5.95
N ASP A 237 -2.61 -5.50 7.16
CA ASP A 237 -2.52 -6.70 8.00
C ASP A 237 -3.64 -6.81 9.04
N VAL A 238 -4.26 -5.70 9.42
CA VAL A 238 -5.29 -5.66 10.49
C VAL A 238 -6.68 -5.33 9.95
N ILE A 239 -6.80 -4.28 9.13
CA ILE A 239 -8.12 -3.80 8.69
C ILE A 239 -8.63 -4.61 7.48
N LEU A 240 -7.81 -4.80 6.45
CA LEU A 240 -8.22 -5.40 5.18
C LEU A 240 -7.54 -6.73 4.79
N PRO A 241 -7.04 -7.60 5.70
CA PRO A 241 -6.22 -8.77 5.33
C PRO A 241 -6.94 -9.80 4.46
N ARG A 242 -8.29 -9.81 4.43
CA ARG A 242 -9.11 -10.72 3.59
C ARG A 242 -9.76 -10.03 2.40
N THR A 243 -9.60 -8.70 2.31
CA THR A 243 -10.27 -7.86 1.33
C THR A 243 -9.36 -7.52 0.14
N LEU A 244 -8.06 -7.38 0.39
CA LEU A 244 -7.08 -6.99 -0.62
C LEU A 244 -6.71 -8.19 -1.52
N ASP A 245 -6.67 -7.94 -2.84
CA ASP A 245 -6.12 -8.88 -3.81
C ASP A 245 -4.60 -8.75 -3.93
N ASP A 246 -3.97 -9.71 -4.62
CA ASP A 246 -2.51 -9.74 -4.79
C ASP A 246 -1.98 -8.46 -5.45
N GLY A 247 -2.75 -7.88 -6.38
CA GLY A 247 -2.40 -6.62 -7.05
C GLY A 247 -2.35 -5.44 -6.08
N THR A 248 -3.36 -5.30 -5.23
CA THR A 248 -3.39 -4.23 -4.22
C THR A 248 -2.33 -4.45 -3.14
N LEU A 249 -2.11 -5.70 -2.70
CA LEU A 249 -1.04 -6.05 -1.76
C LEU A 249 0.35 -5.68 -2.30
N ALA A 250 0.60 -5.96 -3.59
CA ALA A 250 1.83 -5.57 -4.26
C ALA A 250 2.00 -4.04 -4.31
N ALA A 251 0.94 -3.31 -4.65
CA ALA A 251 0.97 -1.85 -4.70
C ALA A 251 1.26 -1.21 -3.33
N LEU A 252 0.61 -1.68 -2.26
CA LEU A 252 0.88 -1.22 -0.89
C LEU A 252 2.30 -1.56 -0.43
N SER A 253 2.79 -2.75 -0.78
CA SER A 253 4.16 -3.17 -0.47
C SER A 253 5.20 -2.30 -1.17
N HIS A 254 4.94 -1.92 -2.43
CA HIS A 254 5.79 -0.99 -3.17
C HIS A 254 5.81 0.42 -2.54
N LEU A 255 4.68 0.93 -2.05
CA LEU A 255 4.67 2.20 -1.30
C LEU A 255 5.53 2.14 -0.04
N ILE A 256 5.47 1.03 0.70
CA ILE A 256 6.32 0.80 1.88
C ILE A 256 7.79 0.74 1.49
N GLU A 257 8.12 0.03 0.42
CA GLU A 257 9.48 -0.11 -0.10
C GLU A 257 10.06 1.25 -0.53
N LYS A 258 9.27 2.05 -1.26
CA LYS A 258 9.65 3.42 -1.64
C LYS A 258 9.96 4.28 -0.40
N ASN A 259 9.09 4.23 0.61
CA ASN A 259 9.34 4.93 1.86
C ASN A 259 10.59 4.43 2.57
N ASN A 260 10.83 3.12 2.61
CA ASN A 260 12.03 2.54 3.21
C ASN A 260 13.30 3.00 2.49
N ASN A 261 13.29 3.06 1.16
CA ASN A 261 14.41 3.56 0.35
C ASN A 261 14.71 5.04 0.67
N ASP A 262 13.67 5.86 0.75
CA ASP A 262 13.81 7.27 1.11
C ASP A 262 14.36 7.46 2.54
N ILE A 263 13.87 6.66 3.50
CA ILE A 263 14.33 6.68 4.90
C ILE A 263 15.80 6.24 4.96
N ALA A 264 16.17 5.17 4.28
CA ALA A 264 17.55 4.68 4.24
C ALA A 264 18.49 5.72 3.61
N LEU A 265 18.09 6.36 2.51
CA LEU A 265 18.85 7.41 1.86
C LEU A 265 19.08 8.61 2.79
N HIS A 266 18.08 9.00 3.59
CA HIS A 266 18.23 10.05 4.60
C HIS A 266 19.32 9.69 5.64
N PHE A 267 19.36 8.44 6.11
CA PHE A 267 20.41 8.02 7.05
C PHE A 267 21.80 7.91 6.43
N LEU A 268 21.91 7.48 5.17
CA LEU A 268 23.19 7.35 4.47
C LEU A 268 23.82 8.69 4.11
N THR A 269 22.99 9.69 3.80
CA THR A 269 23.46 11.03 3.42
C THR A 269 23.76 11.91 4.64
N ASN A 270 23.16 11.62 5.80
CA ASN A 270 23.44 12.31 7.06
C ASN A 270 24.53 11.58 7.85
N SER A 271 25.74 12.17 7.89
CA SER A 271 26.90 11.60 8.59
C SER A 271 26.67 11.30 10.07
N SER A 272 25.81 12.08 10.74
CA SER A 272 25.35 11.85 12.12
C SER A 272 24.44 10.64 12.27
N GLY A 273 23.64 10.33 11.24
CA GLY A 273 22.75 9.17 11.20
C GLY A 273 23.53 7.86 11.10
N VAL A 274 24.56 7.82 10.26
CA VAL A 274 25.45 6.65 10.13
C VAL A 274 26.18 6.36 11.45
N SER A 275 26.69 7.39 12.14
CA SER A 275 27.32 7.20 13.46
C SER A 275 26.33 6.69 14.50
N ALA A 276 25.11 7.26 14.54
CA ALA A 276 24.12 6.84 15.51
C ALA A 276 23.62 5.40 15.28
N LEU A 277 23.53 4.95 14.02
CA LEU A 277 23.23 3.55 13.71
C LEU A 277 24.36 2.61 14.16
N ARG A 278 25.62 3.01 14.00
CA ARG A 278 26.78 2.23 14.47
C ARG A 278 26.86 2.13 16.00
N ASP A 279 26.35 3.13 16.73
CA ASP A 279 26.36 3.09 18.19
C ASP A 279 25.28 2.16 18.77
N VAL A 280 24.26 1.82 17.96
CA VAL A 280 23.15 0.93 18.35
C VAL A 280 23.38 -0.53 17.95
N PHE A 281 24.13 -0.79 16.87
CA PHE A 281 24.39 -2.13 16.31
C PHE A 281 25.88 -2.51 16.37
#